data_AF-A0A2V7JJG1-F1
#
_entry.id   AF-A0A2V7JJG1-F1
#
_cell.length_a   1.000
_cell.length_b   1.000
_cell.length_c   1.000
_cell.angle_alpha   90.00
_cell.angle_beta   90.00
_cell.angle_gamma   90.00
#
_symmetry.space_group_name_H-M   'P 1'
#
loop_
_entity.id
_entity.type
_entity.pdbx_description
1 polymer ?
#
loop_
_entity_poly.entity_id
_entity_poly.type
_entity_poly.pdbx_seq_one_letter_code
_entity_poly.pdbx_strand_id
1 'polypeptide(L)'
;MGLGRGPMRFPRLITNALLLIASGAVSGQSLVNSLSNTADVRNVFVVAHQDDWQLFMGDVAAQAVRTTAPATFIYLTAGDDGRDSVYWNTRERAALRSTRVVVGLATSGSDTTGCTSVPVLEHSIRKCVVGNTKSFFLRLPDGKRDGTGFARHDYQSMRRLGTGKIKTITAVDGSTSYRGWKDLVSTVDALISDSAGFRSVVHTTDPSVVVNPHDHFDHRMTGRLIEEL
;
A
#
# COMPACT_ATOMS: atom_id res chain seq x y z
N MET A 1 -20.17 -53.06 92.89
CA MET A 1 -19.49 -52.46 94.05
C MET A 1 -18.00 -52.57 93.77
N GLY A 2 -17.27 -51.44 93.77
CA GLY A 2 -15.82 -51.33 93.52
C GLY A 2 -15.39 -51.48 92.05
N LEU A 3 -14.29 -50.92 91.54
CA LEU A 3 -13.36 -49.83 91.86
C LEU A 3 -12.25 -50.03 90.80
N GLY A 4 -11.85 -48.98 90.08
CA GLY A 4 -11.05 -49.13 88.86
C GLY A 4 -9.54 -49.33 89.02
N ARG A 5 -8.80 -49.14 87.92
CA ARG A 5 -7.43 -48.59 87.81
C ARG A 5 -6.85 -48.86 86.41
N GLY A 6 -6.39 -47.80 85.76
CA GLY A 6 -5.00 -47.66 85.30
C GLY A 6 -4.53 -48.43 84.05
N PRO A 7 -3.44 -47.95 83.40
CA PRO A 7 -3.35 -47.85 81.94
C PRO A 7 -2.31 -48.80 81.33
N MET A 8 -2.31 -48.94 79.99
CA MET A 8 -1.12 -49.37 79.26
C MET A 8 -1.10 -48.85 77.80
N ARG A 9 0.03 -48.26 77.42
CA ARG A 9 0.43 -47.86 76.06
C ARG A 9 0.75 -49.09 75.22
N PHE A 10 0.56 -49.02 73.89
CA PHE A 10 1.51 -49.56 72.90
C PHE A 10 1.41 -48.79 71.56
N PRO A 11 2.53 -48.66 70.81
CA PRO A 11 2.65 -47.77 69.65
C PRO A 11 2.20 -48.46 68.35
N ARG A 12 1.74 -47.67 67.36
CA ARG A 12 1.49 -48.14 66.00
C ARG A 12 2.46 -47.46 65.03
N LEU A 13 3.26 -48.29 64.35
CA LEU A 13 3.99 -47.91 63.13
C LEU A 13 2.97 -47.61 62.02
N ILE A 14 3.17 -46.51 61.30
CA ILE A 14 2.42 -46.14 60.10
C ILE A 14 3.35 -46.37 58.91
N THR A 15 2.94 -47.25 58.01
CA THR A 15 3.58 -47.55 56.73
C THR A 15 3.21 -46.45 55.73
N ASN A 16 4.22 -45.83 55.11
CA ASN A 16 4.03 -44.82 54.06
C ASN A 16 3.52 -45.47 52.76
N ALA A 17 2.34 -45.05 52.29
CA ALA A 17 1.88 -45.30 50.93
C ALA A 17 2.22 -44.07 50.07
N LEU A 18 3.06 -44.28 49.06
CA LEU A 18 3.45 -43.27 48.08
C LEU A 18 2.38 -43.22 46.98
N LEU A 19 1.60 -42.13 46.93
CA LEU A 19 0.63 -41.89 45.87
C LEU A 19 1.24 -40.88 44.88
N LEU A 20 1.62 -41.36 43.68
CA LEU A 20 2.01 -40.49 42.58
C LEU A 20 0.76 -39.79 42.03
N ILE A 21 0.74 -38.46 42.10
CA ILE A 21 -0.24 -37.64 41.38
C ILE A 21 0.39 -37.28 40.04
N ALA A 22 -0.15 -37.85 38.95
CA ALA A 22 0.18 -37.44 37.60
C ALA A 22 -0.48 -36.10 37.29
N SER A 23 0.32 -35.04 37.18
CA SER A 23 -0.14 -33.71 36.76
C SER A 23 -0.46 -33.74 35.26
N GLY A 24 -1.73 -33.93 34.92
CA GLY A 24 -2.21 -33.69 33.56
C GLY A 24 -2.19 -32.19 33.26
N ALA A 25 -1.27 -31.75 32.42
CA ALA A 25 -1.29 -30.40 31.87
C ALA A 25 -2.44 -30.29 30.86
N VAL A 26 -3.59 -29.76 31.31
CA VAL A 26 -4.64 -29.30 30.40
C VAL A 26 -4.02 -28.15 29.61
N SER A 27 -3.73 -28.42 28.34
CA SER A 27 -3.27 -27.43 27.36
C SER A 27 -4.46 -26.55 26.99
N GLY A 28 -4.80 -25.59 27.85
CA GLY A 28 -5.70 -24.51 27.48
C GLY A 28 -5.04 -23.66 26.41
N GLN A 29 -5.42 -23.85 25.15
CA GLN A 29 -5.11 -22.89 24.10
C GLN A 29 -5.80 -21.57 24.48
N SER A 30 -5.01 -20.59 24.92
CA SER A 30 -5.51 -19.26 25.15
C SER A 30 -5.90 -18.64 23.80
N LEU A 31 -7.20 -18.52 23.54
CA LEU A 31 -7.73 -17.65 22.48
C LEU A 31 -7.66 -16.18 22.95
N VAL A 32 -6.44 -15.69 23.22
CA VAL A 32 -6.19 -14.28 23.50
C VAL A 32 -5.52 -13.70 22.25
N ASN A 33 -6.33 -13.13 21.36
CA ASN A 33 -5.82 -12.31 20.28
C ASN A 33 -5.46 -10.94 20.84
N SER A 34 -4.18 -10.66 20.97
CA SER A 34 -3.70 -9.28 21.17
C SER A 34 -4.06 -8.45 19.95
N LEU A 35 -4.65 -7.26 20.16
CA LEU A 35 -4.87 -6.26 19.10
C LEU A 35 -3.55 -5.81 18.44
N SER A 36 -2.39 -6.17 19.01
CA SER A 36 -1.07 -5.99 18.41
C SER A 36 -0.82 -6.85 17.16
N ASN A 37 -1.71 -7.80 16.83
CA ASN A 37 -1.56 -8.71 15.69
C ASN A 37 -2.44 -8.35 14.48
N THR A 38 -3.11 -7.20 14.45
CA THR A 38 -3.52 -6.67 13.14
C THR A 38 -2.23 -6.26 12.43
N ALA A 39 -1.81 -7.04 11.43
CA ALA A 39 -0.75 -6.62 10.53
C ALA A 39 -1.06 -5.18 10.11
N ASP A 40 -0.14 -4.26 10.39
CA ASP A 40 -0.25 -2.86 10.03
C ASP A 40 -0.71 -2.77 8.57
N VAL A 41 -1.84 -2.13 8.33
CA VAL A 41 -2.42 -2.09 6.99
C VAL A 41 -1.71 -0.99 6.22
N ARG A 42 -0.98 -1.39 5.18
CA ARG A 42 -0.39 -0.44 4.24
C ARG A 42 -1.46 0.07 3.30
N ASN A 43 -1.53 1.38 3.12
CA ASN A 43 -2.41 2.00 2.14
C ASN A 43 -1.62 2.34 0.88
N VAL A 44 -2.13 1.92 -0.27
CA VAL A 44 -1.57 2.19 -1.59
C VAL A 44 -2.57 2.98 -2.41
N PHE A 45 -2.21 4.18 -2.83
CA PHE A 45 -3.03 5.04 -3.67
C PHE A 45 -2.51 4.95 -5.09
N VAL A 46 -3.27 4.33 -5.98
CA VAL A 46 -2.94 4.24 -7.41
C VAL A 46 -3.85 5.17 -8.17
N VAL A 47 -3.26 6.23 -8.72
CA VAL A 47 -3.95 7.36 -9.32
C VAL A 47 -3.36 7.70 -10.69
N ALA A 48 -4.14 8.39 -11.53
CA ALA A 48 -3.66 8.79 -12.83
C ALA A 48 -2.67 9.95 -12.74
N HIS A 49 -2.99 10.96 -11.92
CA HIS A 49 -2.28 12.23 -11.84
C HIS A 49 -1.89 12.62 -10.40
N GLN A 50 -1.00 13.60 -10.32
CA GLN A 50 -0.30 14.04 -9.10
C GLN A 50 -1.21 14.68 -8.03
N ASP A 51 -2.40 15.13 -8.42
CA ASP A 51 -3.40 15.82 -7.58
C ASP A 51 -4.64 14.95 -7.25
N ASP A 52 -4.80 13.80 -7.90
CA ASP A 52 -6.00 12.96 -7.77
C ASP A 52 -6.24 12.52 -6.33
N TRP A 53 -5.21 12.08 -5.61
CA TRP A 53 -5.40 11.62 -4.23
C TRP A 53 -5.79 12.77 -3.30
N GLN A 54 -5.30 13.99 -3.53
CA GLN A 54 -5.67 15.16 -2.74
C GLN A 54 -7.14 15.50 -2.95
N LEU A 55 -7.61 15.43 -4.20
CA LEU A 55 -8.95 15.83 -4.58
C LEU A 55 -10.01 14.79 -4.22
N PHE A 56 -9.70 13.50 -4.39
CA PHE A 56 -10.70 12.43 -4.31
C PHE A 56 -10.54 11.53 -3.08
N MET A 57 -9.38 11.56 -2.42
CA MET A 57 -9.03 10.63 -1.33
C MET A 57 -8.28 11.33 -0.19
N GLY A 58 -8.37 12.67 -0.10
CA GLY A 58 -7.44 13.47 0.68
C GLY A 58 -7.51 13.21 2.18
N ASP A 59 -8.70 12.97 2.71
CA ASP A 59 -8.94 12.65 4.12
C ASP A 59 -8.43 11.23 4.48
N VAL A 60 -8.71 10.24 3.63
CA VAL A 60 -8.24 8.85 3.78
C VAL A 60 -6.72 8.78 3.66
N ALA A 61 -6.13 9.46 2.66
CA ALA A 61 -4.70 9.56 2.48
C ALA A 61 -4.02 10.27 3.66
N ALA A 62 -4.60 11.38 4.14
CA ALA A 62 -4.06 12.08 5.29
C ALA A 62 -4.07 11.23 6.57
N GLN A 63 -5.11 10.44 6.78
CA GLN A 63 -5.17 9.47 7.88
C GLN A 63 -4.11 8.37 7.71
N ALA A 64 -3.97 7.79 6.52
CA ALA A 64 -3.00 6.73 6.24
C ALA A 64 -1.55 7.16 6.50
N VAL A 65 -1.16 8.37 6.07
CA VAL A 65 0.19 8.93 6.26
C VAL A 65 0.57 9.09 7.74
N ARG A 66 -0.43 9.23 8.64
CA ARG A 66 -0.22 9.38 10.08
C ARG A 66 -0.02 8.04 10.81
N THR A 67 -0.16 6.92 10.11
CA THR A 67 0.06 5.58 10.69
C THR A 67 1.54 5.18 10.67
N THR A 68 1.89 4.13 11.41
CA THR A 68 3.23 3.50 11.38
C THR A 68 3.48 2.77 10.06
N ALA A 69 2.44 2.23 9.44
CA ALA A 69 2.52 1.61 8.12
C ALA A 69 2.85 2.66 7.03
N PRO A 70 3.82 2.42 6.13
CA PRO A 70 4.13 3.38 5.09
C PRO A 70 2.96 3.57 4.11
N ALA A 71 2.61 4.82 3.81
CA ALA A 71 1.66 5.14 2.75
C ALA A 71 2.39 5.21 1.40
N THR A 72 1.86 4.54 0.38
CA THR A 72 2.42 4.55 -0.98
C THR A 72 1.50 5.26 -1.95
N PHE A 73 2.08 6.13 -2.78
CA PHE A 73 1.41 6.79 -3.89
C PHE A 73 2.05 6.32 -5.20
N ILE A 74 1.24 5.86 -6.15
CA ILE A 74 1.67 5.44 -7.48
C ILE A 74 0.91 6.31 -8.48
N TYR A 75 1.67 7.12 -9.23
CA TYR A 75 1.13 8.00 -10.26
C TYR A 75 1.43 7.40 -11.62
N LEU A 76 0.39 7.02 -12.36
CA LEU A 76 0.56 6.34 -13.64
C LEU A 76 1.07 7.29 -14.73
N THR A 77 0.52 8.51 -14.80
CA THR A 77 0.92 9.49 -15.82
C THR A 77 1.78 10.61 -15.24
N ALA A 78 2.44 11.37 -16.11
CA ALA A 78 3.08 12.63 -15.75
C ALA A 78 2.06 13.77 -15.55
N GLY A 79 0.79 13.55 -15.91
CA GLY A 79 -0.23 14.58 -15.92
C GLY A 79 0.23 15.81 -16.70
N ASP A 80 0.91 15.60 -17.82
CA ASP A 80 1.60 16.68 -18.50
C ASP A 80 0.66 17.57 -19.33
N ASP A 81 -0.59 17.17 -19.58
CA ASP A 81 -1.57 17.92 -20.40
C ASP A 81 -0.99 18.31 -21.79
N GLY A 82 -0.08 17.49 -22.33
CA GLY A 82 0.64 17.78 -23.58
C GLY A 82 1.67 18.93 -23.47
N ARG A 83 2.00 19.36 -22.25
CA ARG A 83 2.93 20.46 -21.96
C ARG A 83 4.35 19.94 -21.73
N ASP A 84 5.26 20.86 -21.44
CA ASP A 84 6.68 20.56 -21.32
C ASP A 84 7.07 19.97 -19.95
N SER A 85 8.37 19.72 -19.80
CA SER A 85 8.93 19.16 -18.58
C SER A 85 8.89 20.10 -17.39
N VAL A 86 8.81 21.42 -17.58
CA VAL A 86 8.64 22.36 -16.47
C VAL A 86 7.29 22.15 -15.82
N TYR A 87 6.25 21.94 -16.64
CA TYR A 87 4.89 21.68 -16.17
C TYR A 87 4.79 20.39 -15.33
N TRP A 88 5.13 19.24 -15.91
CA TRP A 88 4.93 17.97 -15.20
C TRP A 88 5.90 17.79 -14.02
N ASN A 89 7.15 18.30 -14.08
CA ASN A 89 8.04 18.29 -12.90
C ASN A 89 7.47 19.15 -11.76
N THR A 90 6.75 20.22 -12.08
CA THR A 90 6.09 21.04 -11.06
C THR A 90 4.94 20.30 -10.40
N ARG A 91 4.16 19.51 -11.15
CA ARG A 91 3.12 18.64 -10.58
C ARG A 91 3.71 17.57 -9.65
N GLU A 92 4.81 16.91 -10.03
CA GLU A 92 5.48 15.95 -9.14
C GLU A 92 5.97 16.61 -7.85
N ARG A 93 6.61 17.78 -7.94
CA ARG A 93 7.03 18.55 -6.76
C ARG A 93 5.85 18.95 -5.88
N ALA A 94 4.72 19.31 -6.48
CA ALA A 94 3.50 19.67 -5.75
C ALA A 94 2.91 18.46 -5.00
N ALA A 95 2.90 17.27 -5.60
CA ALA A 95 2.50 16.04 -4.91
C ALA A 95 3.40 15.75 -3.70
N LEU A 96 4.72 15.82 -3.88
CA LEU A 96 5.69 15.60 -2.79
C LEU A 96 5.59 16.68 -1.70
N ARG A 97 5.29 17.94 -2.06
CA ARG A 97 5.06 18.99 -1.06
C ARG A 97 3.76 18.76 -0.30
N SER A 98 2.73 18.25 -0.97
CA SER A 98 1.46 17.89 -0.34
C SER A 98 1.64 16.77 0.68
N THR A 99 2.40 15.71 0.35
CA THR A 99 2.72 14.67 1.34
C THR A 99 3.55 15.23 2.49
N ARG A 100 4.50 16.14 2.23
CA ARG A 100 5.27 16.81 3.30
C ARG A 100 4.38 17.60 4.24
N VAL A 101 3.36 18.30 3.77
CA VAL A 101 2.41 19.01 4.65
C VAL A 101 1.71 18.02 5.58
N VAL A 102 1.23 16.89 5.05
CA VAL A 102 0.58 15.85 5.86
C VAL A 102 1.56 15.21 6.86
N VAL A 103 2.80 14.93 6.45
CA VAL A 103 3.87 14.39 7.31
C VAL A 103 4.30 15.37 8.39
N GLY A 104 4.43 16.66 8.08
CA GLY A 104 4.82 17.70 9.04
C GLY A 104 3.74 17.99 10.08
N LEU A 105 2.46 17.74 9.75
CA LEU A 105 1.38 17.67 10.73
C LEU A 105 1.46 16.41 11.61
N ALA A 106 2.14 15.35 11.15
CA ALA A 106 2.26 14.06 11.84
C ALA A 106 3.55 13.94 12.68
N THR A 107 4.64 14.63 12.29
CA THR A 107 5.98 14.47 12.89
C THR A 107 6.77 15.78 12.90
N SER A 108 7.28 16.17 14.08
CA SER A 108 8.26 17.24 14.25
C SER A 108 9.67 16.66 14.10
N GLY A 109 10.19 16.48 12.88
CA GLY A 109 11.63 16.17 12.69
C GLY A 109 12.08 15.36 11.47
N SER A 110 11.19 14.88 10.60
CA SER A 110 11.60 14.11 9.40
C SER A 110 11.50 14.95 8.13
N ASP A 111 12.53 15.76 7.84
CA ASP A 111 12.65 16.53 6.59
C ASP A 111 13.50 15.79 5.54
N THR A 112 13.52 14.45 5.57
CA THR A 112 14.21 13.68 4.54
C THR A 112 13.31 13.59 3.31
N THR A 113 13.74 14.27 2.24
CA THR A 113 13.23 14.01 0.89
C THR A 113 14.37 13.48 0.04
N GLY A 114 14.26 12.21 -0.36
CA GLY A 114 15.22 11.56 -1.24
C GLY A 114 14.48 10.98 -2.44
N CYS A 115 14.96 11.28 -3.65
CA CYS A 115 14.44 10.70 -4.87
C CYS A 115 15.55 9.93 -5.60
N THR A 116 15.23 8.72 -6.04
CA THR A 116 16.15 7.83 -6.76
C THR A 116 15.41 7.12 -7.89
N SER A 117 16.11 6.69 -8.92
CA SER A 117 15.57 5.68 -9.83
C SER A 117 15.67 4.31 -9.17
N VAL A 118 14.62 3.51 -9.24
CA VAL A 118 14.61 2.13 -8.75
C VAL A 118 14.16 1.20 -9.88
N PRO A 119 14.80 0.02 -10.03
CA PRO A 119 14.33 -0.99 -10.96
C PRO A 119 13.04 -1.63 -10.41
N VAL A 120 12.05 -1.79 -11.28
CA VAL A 120 10.83 -2.56 -11.03
C VAL A 120 10.60 -3.40 -12.26
N LEU A 121 10.81 -4.71 -12.14
CA LEU A 121 10.95 -5.60 -13.28
C LEU A 121 11.99 -5.03 -14.27
N GLU A 122 11.60 -4.78 -15.52
CA GLU A 122 12.44 -4.24 -16.58
C GLU A 122 12.47 -2.70 -16.62
N HIS A 123 11.75 -2.03 -15.71
CA HIS A 123 11.47 -0.60 -15.78
C HIS A 123 12.25 0.20 -14.74
N SER A 124 12.74 1.37 -15.15
CA SER A 124 13.35 2.35 -14.25
C SER A 124 12.28 3.34 -13.80
N ILE A 125 11.90 3.29 -12.53
CA ILE A 125 10.83 4.13 -11.96
C ILE A 125 11.42 5.12 -10.98
N ARG A 126 10.99 6.39 -11.06
CA ARG A 126 11.37 7.39 -10.07
C ARG A 126 10.61 7.13 -8.77
N LYS A 127 11.35 6.78 -7.72
CA LYS A 127 10.85 6.69 -6.34
C LYS A 127 11.32 7.89 -5.54
N CYS A 128 10.40 8.53 -4.85
CA CYS A 128 10.68 9.56 -3.85
C CYS A 128 10.16 9.14 -2.48
N VAL A 129 10.89 9.48 -1.43
CA VAL A 129 10.49 9.25 -0.04
C VAL A 129 10.34 10.59 0.66
N VAL A 130 9.24 10.78 1.37
CA VAL A 130 8.99 11.94 2.25
C VAL A 130 8.45 11.42 3.57
N GLY A 131 9.25 11.46 4.63
CA GLY A 131 8.90 10.83 5.91
C GLY A 131 8.53 9.36 5.74
N ASN A 132 7.33 8.97 6.21
CA ASN A 132 6.80 7.60 6.07
C ASN A 132 6.08 7.34 4.72
N THR A 133 6.24 8.21 3.72
CA THR A 133 5.56 8.05 2.43
C THR A 133 6.52 7.66 1.31
N LYS A 134 6.05 6.83 0.38
CA LYS A 134 6.74 6.48 -0.86
C LYS A 134 5.90 6.98 -2.04
N SER A 135 6.50 7.68 -2.98
CA SER A 135 5.86 8.11 -4.23
C SER A 135 6.59 7.52 -5.42
N PHE A 136 5.87 6.83 -6.30
CA PHE A 136 6.39 6.26 -7.54
C PHE A 136 5.77 6.98 -8.73
N PHE A 137 6.61 7.51 -9.61
CA PHE A 137 6.17 8.22 -10.81
C PHE A 137 6.54 7.40 -12.05
N LEU A 138 5.53 6.82 -12.70
CA LEU A 138 5.71 6.07 -13.95
C LEU A 138 5.86 7.00 -15.16
N ARG A 139 5.36 8.24 -15.04
CA ARG A 139 5.54 9.32 -16.03
C ARG A 139 5.01 8.96 -17.41
N LEU A 140 3.95 8.15 -17.50
CA LEU A 140 3.29 7.91 -18.78
C LEU A 140 2.70 9.22 -19.35
N PRO A 141 2.63 9.39 -20.68
CA PRO A 141 1.94 10.51 -21.29
C PRO A 141 0.49 10.62 -20.83
N ASP A 142 0.05 11.83 -20.52
CA ASP A 142 -1.36 12.14 -20.25
C ASP A 142 -2.22 11.78 -21.49
N GLY A 143 -3.30 11.05 -21.23
CA GLY A 143 -4.21 10.54 -22.23
C GLY A 143 -5.20 11.58 -22.75
N LYS A 144 -5.20 12.82 -22.23
CA LYS A 144 -6.26 13.81 -22.40
C LYS A 144 -7.59 13.29 -21.82
N ARG A 145 -8.55 14.19 -21.61
CA ARG A 145 -9.88 13.84 -21.07
C ARG A 145 -10.56 12.68 -21.79
N ASP A 146 -10.41 12.61 -23.11
CA ASP A 146 -11.00 11.60 -23.99
C ASP A 146 -10.11 10.35 -24.21
N GLY A 147 -8.91 10.29 -23.65
CA GLY A 147 -7.98 9.17 -23.82
C GLY A 147 -7.32 9.11 -25.20
N THR A 148 -7.41 10.15 -26.04
CA THR A 148 -6.76 10.15 -27.36
C THR A 148 -5.27 10.37 -27.30
N GLY A 149 -4.74 10.89 -26.18
CA GLY A 149 -3.38 11.39 -26.03
C GLY A 149 -3.17 12.75 -26.69
N PHE A 150 -1.97 13.32 -26.51
CA PHE A 150 -1.54 14.58 -27.10
C PHE A 150 -0.53 14.37 -28.23
N ALA A 151 -0.52 15.29 -29.21
CA ALA A 151 0.36 15.23 -30.37
C ALA A 151 1.86 15.22 -30.00
N ARG A 152 2.23 15.91 -28.90
CA ARG A 152 3.61 15.93 -28.37
C ARG A 152 4.18 14.54 -28.11
N HIS A 153 3.31 13.59 -27.76
CA HIS A 153 3.68 12.22 -27.39
C HIS A 153 3.17 11.20 -28.40
N ASP A 154 3.05 11.59 -29.68
CA ASP A 154 2.53 10.75 -30.76
C ASP A 154 1.16 10.12 -30.48
N TYR A 155 0.33 10.85 -29.71
CA TYR A 155 -0.98 10.39 -29.26
C TYR A 155 -0.92 9.07 -28.47
N GLN A 156 0.19 8.80 -27.78
CA GLN A 156 0.26 7.69 -26.83
C GLN A 156 -0.62 7.98 -25.61
N SER A 157 -1.32 6.96 -25.11
CA SER A 157 -2.17 7.05 -23.92
C SER A 157 -2.43 5.66 -23.34
N MET A 158 -2.77 5.60 -22.05
CA MET A 158 -3.16 4.34 -21.40
C MET A 158 -4.37 3.71 -22.09
N ARG A 159 -5.36 4.50 -22.52
CA ARG A 159 -6.53 4.01 -23.26
C ARG A 159 -6.12 3.29 -24.55
N ARG A 160 -5.19 3.88 -25.31
CA ARG A 160 -4.75 3.30 -26.59
C ARG A 160 -3.89 2.06 -26.39
N LEU A 161 -3.07 2.03 -25.34
CA LEU A 161 -2.32 0.83 -24.95
C LEU A 161 -3.29 -0.29 -24.54
N GLY A 162 -4.23 0.01 -23.64
CA GLY A 162 -5.21 -0.93 -23.10
C GLY A 162 -6.24 -1.44 -24.11
N THR A 163 -6.37 -0.79 -25.28
CA THR A 163 -7.20 -1.24 -26.42
C THR A 163 -6.37 -1.85 -27.56
N GLY A 164 -5.05 -1.95 -27.39
CA GLY A 164 -4.15 -2.50 -28.41
C GLY A 164 -3.93 -1.60 -29.63
N LYS A 165 -4.43 -0.36 -29.63
CA LYS A 165 -4.22 0.62 -30.72
C LYS A 165 -2.77 1.08 -30.82
N ILE A 166 -2.02 0.99 -29.74
CA ILE A 166 -0.56 1.13 -29.70
C ILE A 166 0.01 -0.10 -28.99
N LYS A 167 1.21 -0.52 -29.40
CA LYS A 167 1.90 -1.68 -28.80
C LYS A 167 2.82 -1.30 -27.65
N THR A 168 3.23 -0.04 -27.59
CA THR A 168 4.17 0.47 -26.60
C THR A 168 3.70 1.84 -26.14
N ILE A 169 3.93 2.14 -24.86
CA ILE A 169 3.87 3.49 -24.31
C ILE A 169 5.21 3.84 -23.66
N THR A 170 5.74 5.03 -23.93
CA THR A 170 7.05 5.48 -23.43
C THR A 170 6.86 6.60 -22.42
N ALA A 171 7.56 6.53 -21.28
CA ALA A 171 7.54 7.60 -20.29
C ALA A 171 7.99 8.93 -20.92
N VAL A 172 7.39 10.06 -20.51
CA VAL A 172 7.62 11.38 -21.14
C VAL A 172 9.06 11.90 -21.01
N ASP A 173 9.87 11.29 -20.15
CA ASP A 173 11.29 11.58 -19.96
C ASP A 173 12.22 10.54 -20.61
N GLY A 174 11.66 9.54 -21.30
CA GLY A 174 12.40 8.46 -21.94
C GLY A 174 12.99 7.42 -20.98
N SER A 175 12.65 7.46 -19.69
CA SER A 175 13.24 6.58 -18.67
C SER A 175 12.93 5.09 -18.87
N THR A 176 11.77 4.77 -19.43
CA THR A 176 11.36 3.40 -19.74
C THR A 176 10.23 3.38 -20.78
N SER A 177 9.90 2.19 -21.29
CA SER A 177 8.76 1.96 -22.16
C SER A 177 8.08 0.65 -21.79
N TYR A 178 6.74 0.65 -21.77
CA TYR A 178 5.92 -0.50 -21.45
C TYR A 178 5.37 -1.12 -22.74
N ARG A 179 5.58 -2.42 -22.92
CA ARG A 179 5.20 -3.19 -24.11
C ARG A 179 3.87 -3.91 -23.87
N GLY A 180 2.80 -3.23 -24.25
CA GLY A 180 1.43 -3.70 -24.10
C GLY A 180 0.88 -3.46 -22.69
N TRP A 181 -0.43 -3.67 -22.55
CA TRP A 181 -1.15 -3.38 -21.31
C TRP A 181 -0.70 -4.27 -20.13
N LYS A 182 -0.46 -5.55 -20.39
CA LYS A 182 -0.04 -6.52 -19.36
C LYS A 182 1.28 -6.13 -18.69
N ASP A 183 2.21 -5.56 -19.44
CA ASP A 183 3.51 -5.12 -18.92
C ASP A 183 3.34 -3.99 -17.89
N LEU A 184 2.48 -3.02 -18.21
CA LEU A 184 2.10 -1.95 -17.27
C LEU A 184 1.39 -2.51 -16.03
N VAL A 185 0.41 -3.40 -16.21
CA VAL A 185 -0.32 -4.06 -15.10
C VAL A 185 0.65 -4.79 -14.17
N SER A 186 1.53 -5.64 -14.70
CA SER A 186 2.50 -6.40 -13.91
C SER A 186 3.53 -5.50 -13.20
N THR A 187 3.87 -4.36 -13.78
CA THR A 187 4.75 -3.39 -13.11
C THR A 187 4.07 -2.73 -11.90
N VAL A 188 2.81 -2.34 -12.04
CA VAL A 188 2.04 -1.75 -10.94
C VAL A 188 1.75 -2.81 -9.85
N ASP A 189 1.47 -4.05 -10.24
CA ASP A 189 1.35 -5.18 -9.31
C ASP A 189 2.62 -5.35 -8.47
N ALA A 190 3.79 -5.33 -9.11
CA ALA A 190 5.08 -5.43 -8.42
C ALA A 190 5.28 -4.29 -7.41
N LEU A 191 4.85 -3.06 -7.73
CA LEU A 191 4.90 -1.91 -6.80
C LEU A 191 3.93 -2.04 -5.62
N ILE A 192 2.76 -2.63 -5.84
CA ILE A 192 1.77 -2.90 -4.78
C ILE A 192 2.31 -3.99 -3.85
N SER A 193 2.88 -5.04 -4.43
CA SER A 193 3.40 -6.24 -3.77
C SER A 193 4.77 -6.06 -3.09
N ASP A 194 5.49 -4.96 -3.33
CA ASP A 194 6.79 -4.60 -2.70
C ASP A 194 6.66 -4.20 -1.20
N SER A 195 6.00 -5.04 -0.40
CA SER A 195 5.87 -4.86 1.03
C SER A 195 5.76 -6.19 1.77
N ALA A 196 6.91 -6.81 2.04
CA ALA A 196 6.97 -7.96 2.94
C ALA A 196 6.37 -7.59 4.32
N GLY A 197 5.37 -8.34 4.76
CA GLY A 197 4.85 -8.29 6.14
C GLY A 197 3.65 -7.37 6.39
N PHE A 198 3.11 -6.67 5.40
CA PHE A 198 1.90 -5.84 5.56
C PHE A 198 0.76 -6.34 4.67
N ARG A 199 -0.48 -6.26 5.16
CA ARG A 199 -1.68 -6.38 4.32
C ARG A 199 -1.88 -5.04 3.61
N SER A 200 -2.04 -5.06 2.29
CA SER A 200 -2.27 -3.84 1.51
C SER A 200 -3.78 -3.57 1.32
N VAL A 201 -4.18 -2.31 1.45
CA VAL A 201 -5.45 -1.77 0.95
C VAL A 201 -5.13 -0.83 -0.20
N VAL A 202 -5.71 -1.10 -1.36
CA VAL A 202 -5.52 -0.30 -2.56
C VAL A 202 -6.70 0.66 -2.73
N HIS A 203 -6.38 1.94 -2.93
CA HIS A 203 -7.32 3.02 -3.23
C HIS A 203 -7.10 3.47 -4.67
N THR A 204 -8.16 3.51 -5.46
CA THR A 204 -8.11 3.92 -6.87
C THR A 204 -9.45 4.53 -7.30
N THR A 205 -9.51 5.07 -8.51
CA THR A 205 -10.71 5.68 -9.10
C THR A 205 -11.64 4.62 -9.70
N ASP A 206 -12.95 4.81 -9.60
CA ASP A 206 -13.96 3.91 -10.18
C ASP A 206 -13.92 3.94 -11.72
N PRO A 207 -13.67 2.80 -12.41
CA PRO A 207 -13.58 2.77 -13.87
C PRO A 207 -14.93 2.87 -14.59
N SER A 208 -16.05 2.77 -13.87
CA SER A 208 -17.39 2.66 -14.44
C SER A 208 -17.78 3.84 -15.34
N VAL A 209 -18.02 3.51 -16.61
CA VAL A 209 -18.59 4.44 -17.60
C VAL A 209 -20.08 4.72 -17.38
N VAL A 210 -20.75 3.90 -16.57
CA VAL A 210 -22.16 4.09 -16.24
C VAL A 210 -22.31 5.02 -15.04
N VAL A 211 -21.50 4.81 -13.99
CA VAL A 211 -21.56 5.62 -12.76
C VAL A 211 -20.94 6.99 -12.98
N ASN A 212 -19.80 7.05 -13.67
CA ASN A 212 -19.04 8.29 -13.89
C ASN A 212 -18.87 8.57 -15.39
N PRO A 213 -19.91 8.82 -16.20
CA PRO A 213 -19.82 8.85 -17.67
C PRO A 213 -18.95 9.97 -18.27
N HIS A 214 -18.62 11.00 -17.49
CA HIS A 214 -17.83 12.14 -17.96
C HIS A 214 -16.43 12.21 -17.34
N ASP A 215 -16.02 11.19 -16.60
CA ASP A 215 -14.71 11.14 -15.97
C ASP A 215 -13.57 11.05 -16.99
N HIS A 216 -12.39 11.53 -16.57
CA HIS A 216 -11.16 11.51 -17.35
C HIS A 216 -10.79 10.06 -17.71
N PHE A 217 -10.42 9.81 -18.97
CA PHE A 217 -10.12 8.44 -19.39
C PHE A 217 -8.95 7.82 -18.64
N ASP A 218 -7.95 8.60 -18.24
CA ASP A 218 -6.85 8.05 -17.42
C ASP A 218 -7.30 7.62 -16.03
N HIS A 219 -8.30 8.26 -15.41
CA HIS A 219 -8.87 7.77 -14.15
C HIS A 219 -9.51 6.40 -14.37
N ARG A 220 -10.27 6.24 -15.45
CA ARG A 220 -10.89 4.95 -15.79
C ARG A 220 -9.86 3.87 -16.06
N MET A 221 -8.82 4.20 -16.81
CA MET A 221 -7.76 3.24 -17.12
C MET A 221 -6.97 2.87 -15.87
N THR A 222 -6.81 3.78 -14.92
CA THR A 222 -6.21 3.51 -13.60
C THR A 222 -7.09 2.53 -12.81
N GLY A 223 -8.40 2.79 -12.70
CA GLY A 223 -9.33 1.88 -12.04
C GLY A 223 -9.36 0.49 -12.67
N ARG A 224 -9.49 0.44 -14.00
CA ARG A 224 -9.47 -0.81 -14.78
C ARG A 224 -8.18 -1.58 -14.58
N LEU A 225 -7.03 -0.90 -14.54
CA LEU A 225 -5.74 -1.54 -14.29
C LEU A 225 -5.77 -2.32 -12.97
N ILE A 226 -6.34 -1.72 -11.92
CA ILE A 226 -6.45 -2.34 -10.60
C ILE A 226 -7.47 -3.49 -10.58
N GLU A 227 -8.55 -3.43 -11.35
CA GLU A 227 -9.50 -4.55 -11.51
C GLU A 227 -8.89 -5.79 -12.18
N GLU A 228 -7.75 -5.64 -12.88
CA GLU A 228 -7.05 -6.72 -13.59
C GLU A 228 -5.91 -7.36 -12.77
N LEU A 229 -5.69 -6.93 -11.52
CA LEU A 229 -4.75 -7.51 -10.57
C LEU A 229 -5.34 -8.72 -9.85
#